data_AF-A0A9W9BYM2-F1
#
_entry.id   AF-A0A9W9BYM2-F1
#
_cell.length_a   1.000
_cell.length_b   1.000
_cell.length_c   1.000
_cell.angle_alpha   90.00
_cell.angle_beta   90.00
_cell.angle_gamma   90.00
#
_symmetry.space_group_name_H-M   'P 1'
#
loop_
_entity.id
_entity.type
_entity.pdbx_description
1 polymer ?
#
loop_
_entity_poly.entity_id
_entity_poly.type
_entity_poly.pdbx_seq_one_letter_code
_entity_poly.pdbx_strand_id
1 'polypeptide(L)'
;MGYADLGTLALVADKYDCTHLLQPWRMTWFPALVTINQFNDLEKPLLAAYIFDTPNEFFKISQSMIRDCSEPLNIMAALEQDVLPIRVVDQILKKQHNAQKQALAAFNEVVTGNELCNSALQIVGSCFKKFVDDGLWPFGIPSVLHLKTNVDSAGVAIAQGCNNSSCVCQKGFACKDEIIATITAVYDSATGLCLACVKLRELGHAQPCRVSHTYI
;
A
#
# COMPACT_ATOMS: atom_id res chain seq x y z
N MET A 1 14.14 -17.39 -12.20
CA MET A 1 13.83 -16.24 -13.07
C MET A 1 13.50 -15.09 -12.16
N GLY A 2 14.27 -14.01 -12.20
CA GLY A 2 14.04 -12.84 -11.35
C GLY A 2 12.96 -11.91 -11.91
N TYR A 3 12.53 -10.91 -11.14
CA TYR A 3 11.54 -9.91 -11.57
C TYR A 3 11.98 -9.13 -12.82
N ALA A 4 13.28 -8.83 -12.91
CA ALA A 4 13.88 -8.18 -14.06
C ALA A 4 13.67 -8.97 -15.35
N ASP A 5 13.90 -10.28 -15.29
CA ASP A 5 13.81 -11.17 -16.43
C ASP A 5 12.36 -11.35 -16.92
N LEU A 6 11.39 -11.34 -16.00
CA LEU A 6 9.98 -11.54 -16.37
C LEU A 6 9.41 -10.34 -17.13
N GLY A 7 9.69 -9.12 -16.69
CA GLY A 7 9.24 -7.91 -17.39
C GLY A 7 9.80 -7.86 -18.82
N THR A 8 11.10 -8.11 -18.97
CA THR A 8 11.76 -8.16 -20.29
C THR A 8 11.20 -9.27 -21.16
N LEU A 9 10.95 -10.46 -20.60
CA LEU A 9 10.34 -11.56 -21.34
C LEU A 9 8.93 -11.22 -21.82
N ALA A 10 8.12 -10.57 -20.97
CA ALA A 10 6.78 -10.14 -21.33
C ALA A 10 6.81 -9.15 -22.50
N LEU A 11 7.72 -8.17 -22.46
CA LEU A 11 7.91 -7.18 -23.52
C LEU A 11 8.32 -7.81 -24.85
N VAL A 12 9.28 -8.74 -24.82
CA VAL A 12 9.67 -9.51 -26.01
C VAL A 12 8.49 -10.32 -26.52
N ALA A 13 7.75 -10.99 -25.63
CA ALA A 13 6.63 -11.82 -26.01
C ALA A 13 5.48 -11.02 -26.65
N ASP A 14 5.21 -9.83 -26.14
CA ASP A 14 4.23 -8.89 -26.71
C ASP A 14 4.68 -8.40 -28.09
N LYS A 15 5.94 -7.96 -28.21
CA LYS A 15 6.53 -7.48 -29.47
C LYS A 15 6.47 -8.50 -30.60
N TYR A 16 6.61 -9.79 -30.30
CA TYR A 16 6.57 -10.88 -31.27
C TYR A 16 5.25 -11.65 -31.30
N ASP A 17 4.19 -11.14 -30.66
CA ASP A 17 2.85 -11.75 -30.57
C ASP A 17 2.85 -13.23 -30.11
N CYS A 18 3.77 -13.56 -29.20
CA CYS A 18 3.95 -14.91 -28.67
C CYS A 18 3.56 -15.02 -27.18
N THR A 19 2.80 -14.05 -26.67
CA THR A 19 2.29 -14.06 -25.29
C THR A 19 1.51 -15.33 -24.96
N HIS A 20 0.74 -15.85 -25.93
CA HIS A 20 -0.05 -17.08 -25.79
C HIS A 20 0.81 -18.34 -25.62
N LEU A 21 2.04 -18.36 -26.13
CA LEU A 21 2.97 -19.50 -25.96
C LEU A 21 3.51 -19.57 -24.53
N LEU A 22 3.49 -18.44 -23.80
CA LEU A 22 3.98 -18.37 -22.43
C LEU A 22 2.90 -18.63 -21.38
N GLN A 23 1.66 -18.88 -21.78
CA GLN A 23 0.53 -19.19 -20.89
C GLN A 23 0.84 -20.26 -19.82
N PRO A 24 1.41 -21.43 -20.19
CA PRO A 24 1.70 -22.49 -19.21
C PRO A 24 2.66 -22.03 -18.11
N TRP A 25 3.60 -21.16 -18.48
CA TRP A 25 4.65 -20.70 -17.59
C TRP A 25 4.19 -19.59 -16.63
N ARG A 26 3.11 -18.87 -16.97
CA ARG A 26 2.48 -17.86 -16.08
C ARG A 26 2.10 -18.48 -14.73
N MET A 27 1.57 -19.69 -14.75
CA MET A 27 1.14 -20.43 -13.56
C MET A 27 2.31 -20.81 -12.64
N THR A 28 3.54 -20.81 -13.15
CA THR A 28 4.75 -21.13 -12.38
C THR A 28 5.46 -19.85 -11.92
N TRP A 29 5.53 -18.83 -12.77
CA TRP A 29 6.27 -17.61 -12.48
C TRP A 29 5.56 -16.73 -11.47
N PHE A 30 4.28 -16.44 -11.65
CA PHE A 30 3.59 -15.48 -10.78
C PHE A 30 3.49 -15.93 -9.32
N PRO A 31 3.19 -17.20 -8.99
CA PRO A 31 3.21 -17.65 -7.59
C PRO A 31 4.59 -17.54 -6.95
N ALA A 32 5.66 -17.85 -7.70
CA ALA A 32 7.03 -17.68 -7.21
C ALA A 32 7.37 -16.21 -6.93
N LEU A 33 6.82 -15.29 -7.72
CA LEU A 33 7.04 -13.85 -7.61
C LEU A 33 6.21 -13.17 -6.52
N VAL A 34 5.02 -13.69 -6.21
CA VAL A 34 4.22 -13.20 -5.07
C VAL A 34 4.83 -13.59 -3.73
N THR A 35 5.66 -14.64 -3.70
CA THR A 35 6.29 -15.14 -2.46
C THR A 35 7.53 -14.34 -2.05
N ILE A 36 8.15 -13.61 -3.00
CA ILE A 36 9.37 -12.85 -2.74
C ILE A 36 8.92 -11.45 -2.25
N ASN A 37 9.01 -11.21 -0.94
CA ASN A 37 8.63 -9.94 -0.28
C ASN A 37 9.58 -8.77 -0.57
N GLN A 38 10.10 -8.65 -1.80
CA GLN A 38 10.99 -7.55 -2.17
C GLN A 38 10.18 -6.47 -2.89
N PHE A 39 9.68 -5.52 -2.11
CA PHE A 39 8.86 -4.37 -2.54
C PHE A 39 9.58 -3.36 -3.45
N ASN A 40 10.82 -3.64 -3.85
CA ASN A 40 11.70 -2.66 -4.49
C ASN A 40 11.68 -2.70 -6.03
N ASP A 41 10.88 -3.56 -6.67
CA ASP A 41 10.82 -3.67 -8.13
C ASP A 41 9.44 -4.19 -8.61
N LEU A 42 8.34 -3.63 -8.10
CA LEU A 42 6.98 -4.08 -8.45
C LEU A 42 6.51 -3.61 -9.85
N GLU A 43 7.24 -2.71 -10.51
CA GLU A 43 6.90 -2.21 -11.84
C GLU A 43 6.95 -3.31 -12.90
N LYS A 44 8.00 -4.13 -12.90
CA LYS A 44 8.20 -5.19 -13.92
C LYS A 44 7.18 -6.32 -13.78
N PRO A 45 6.84 -6.79 -12.57
CA PRO A 45 5.73 -7.72 -12.35
C PRO A 45 4.38 -7.14 -12.73
N LEU A 46 4.13 -5.87 -12.44
CA LEU A 46 2.88 -5.21 -12.82
C LEU A 46 2.74 -5.19 -14.34
N LEU A 47 3.81 -4.80 -15.05
CA LEU A 47 3.87 -4.81 -16.51
C LEU A 47 3.65 -6.22 -17.08
N ALA A 48 4.37 -7.23 -16.55
CA ALA A 48 4.19 -8.60 -16.98
C ALA A 48 2.75 -9.08 -16.75
N ALA A 49 2.14 -8.73 -15.62
CA ALA A 49 0.76 -9.10 -15.32
C ALA A 49 -0.26 -8.43 -16.27
N TYR A 50 0.04 -7.21 -16.70
CA TYR A 50 -0.76 -6.48 -17.68
C TYR A 50 -0.69 -7.14 -19.08
N ILE A 51 0.53 -7.40 -19.57
CA ILE A 51 0.81 -8.01 -20.88
C ILE A 51 0.25 -9.44 -20.93
N PHE A 52 0.56 -10.25 -19.92
CA PHE A 52 0.10 -11.63 -19.84
C PHE A 52 -1.36 -11.76 -19.40
N ASP A 53 -2.10 -10.66 -19.27
CA ASP A 53 -3.53 -10.68 -18.96
C ASP A 53 -3.87 -11.55 -17.74
N THR A 54 -3.10 -11.39 -16.65
CA THR A 54 -3.25 -12.14 -15.40
C THR A 54 -3.93 -11.25 -14.33
N PRO A 55 -5.27 -11.23 -14.26
CA PRO A 55 -6.02 -10.21 -13.51
C PRO A 55 -5.81 -10.30 -12.00
N ASN A 56 -5.64 -11.50 -11.44
CA ASN A 56 -5.47 -11.68 -9.99
C ASN A 56 -4.10 -11.16 -9.53
N GLU A 57 -3.07 -11.46 -10.31
CA GLU A 57 -1.69 -11.06 -10.09
C GLU A 57 -1.58 -9.54 -10.22
N PHE A 58 -2.18 -8.97 -11.28
CA PHE A 58 -2.24 -7.53 -11.47
C PHE A 58 -2.93 -6.82 -10.29
N PHE A 59 -4.05 -7.37 -9.81
CA PHE A 59 -4.75 -6.83 -8.64
C PHE A 59 -3.88 -6.87 -7.39
N LYS A 60 -3.23 -8.01 -7.08
CA LYS A 60 -2.38 -8.15 -5.89
C LYS A 60 -1.13 -7.26 -5.93
N ILE A 61 -0.49 -7.17 -7.09
CA ILE A 61 0.72 -6.34 -7.28
C ILE A 61 0.35 -4.86 -7.13
N SER A 62 -0.68 -4.40 -7.84
CA SER A 62 -1.14 -3.01 -7.73
C SER A 62 -1.64 -2.66 -6.32
N GLN A 63 -2.32 -3.60 -5.64
CA GLN A 63 -2.67 -3.43 -4.23
C GLN A 63 -1.42 -3.21 -3.38
N SER A 64 -0.43 -4.08 -3.51
CA SER A 64 0.83 -3.97 -2.75
C SER A 64 1.54 -2.64 -3.04
N MET A 65 1.56 -2.17 -4.29
CA MET A 65 2.12 -0.85 -4.63
C MET A 65 1.40 0.31 -3.94
N ILE A 66 0.07 0.20 -3.74
CA ILE A 66 -0.73 1.24 -3.07
C ILE A 66 -0.47 1.30 -1.56
N ARG A 67 -0.32 0.15 -0.88
CA ARG A 67 -0.15 0.09 0.59
C ARG A 67 1.30 -0.01 1.07
N ASP A 68 2.17 -0.66 0.31
CA ASP A 68 3.47 -1.12 0.80
C ASP A 68 4.64 -0.25 0.31
N CYS A 69 4.50 0.47 -0.81
CA CYS A 69 5.53 1.34 -1.37
C CYS A 69 5.48 2.77 -0.78
N SER A 70 6.65 3.33 -0.44
CA SER A 70 6.82 4.68 0.12
C SER A 70 7.25 5.70 -0.93
N GLU A 71 8.13 5.28 -1.84
CA GLU A 71 8.63 6.12 -2.91
C GLU A 71 7.64 6.15 -4.09
N PRO A 72 7.57 7.28 -4.82
CA PRO A 72 6.92 7.29 -6.12
C PRO A 72 7.63 6.25 -6.98
N LEU A 73 6.83 5.40 -7.63
CA LEU A 73 7.29 4.38 -8.56
C LEU A 73 8.39 4.94 -9.48
N ASN A 74 9.39 4.12 -9.81
CA ASN A 74 10.40 4.52 -10.79
C ASN A 74 9.81 4.35 -12.20
N ILE A 75 8.79 5.18 -12.45
CA ILE A 75 7.88 5.15 -13.59
C ILE A 75 8.62 5.36 -14.90
N MET A 76 9.74 6.09 -14.85
CA MET A 76 10.61 6.32 -15.99
C MET A 76 11.04 5.01 -16.66
N ALA A 77 11.43 3.99 -15.88
CA ALA A 77 11.82 2.69 -16.41
C ALA A 77 10.64 1.88 -17.00
N ALA A 78 9.42 2.14 -16.53
CA ALA A 78 8.21 1.45 -17.00
C ALA A 78 7.53 2.14 -18.21
N LEU A 79 7.67 3.47 -18.34
CA LEU A 79 7.09 4.28 -19.41
C LEU A 79 7.95 4.32 -20.69
N GLU A 80 9.25 4.08 -20.60
CA GLU A 80 10.15 4.12 -21.76
C GLU A 80 9.76 3.18 -22.92
N GLN A 81 8.82 2.25 -22.71
CA GLN A 81 8.38 1.29 -23.71
C GLN A 81 6.90 1.43 -24.15
N ASP A 82 6.16 2.44 -23.67
CA ASP A 82 4.73 2.68 -24.00
C ASP A 82 3.76 1.50 -23.74
N VAL A 83 4.20 0.44 -23.05
CA VAL A 83 3.40 -0.80 -22.91
C VAL A 83 2.40 -0.73 -21.75
N LEU A 84 2.73 -0.01 -20.68
CA LEU A 84 1.78 0.26 -19.60
C LEU A 84 1.16 1.65 -19.81
N PRO A 85 -0.17 1.79 -19.94
CA PRO A 85 -0.77 3.09 -20.14
C PRO A 85 -0.47 4.01 -18.95
N ILE A 86 -0.01 5.24 -19.22
CA ILE A 86 0.30 6.26 -18.19
C ILE A 86 -0.84 6.40 -17.19
N ARG A 87 -2.10 6.31 -17.66
CA ARG A 87 -3.29 6.41 -16.80
C ARG A 87 -3.39 5.30 -15.75
N VAL A 88 -2.82 4.12 -15.98
CA VAL A 88 -2.75 3.04 -14.98
C VAL A 88 -1.82 3.45 -13.85
N VAL A 89 -0.64 3.95 -14.21
CA VAL A 89 0.37 4.42 -13.26
C VAL A 89 -0.18 5.58 -12.44
N ASP A 90 -0.80 6.58 -13.08
CA ASP A 90 -1.42 7.71 -12.40
C ASP A 90 -2.49 7.27 -11.40
N GLN A 91 -3.28 6.25 -11.74
CA GLN A 91 -4.29 5.71 -10.82
C GLN A 91 -3.67 5.03 -9.59
N ILE A 92 -2.56 4.29 -9.77
CA ILE A 92 -1.82 3.69 -8.66
C ILE A 92 -1.27 4.79 -7.75
N LEU A 93 -0.56 5.77 -8.31
CA LEU A 93 0.00 6.90 -7.55
C LEU A 93 -1.08 7.68 -6.81
N LYS A 94 -2.21 7.98 -7.46
CA LYS A 94 -3.32 8.70 -6.84
C LYS A 94 -3.92 7.91 -5.68
N LYS A 95 -4.09 6.59 -5.83
CA LYS A 95 -4.59 5.72 -4.75
C LYS A 95 -3.58 5.60 -3.61
N GLN A 96 -2.29 5.46 -3.92
CA GLN A 96 -1.19 5.43 -2.93
C GLN A 96 -1.19 6.73 -2.11
N HIS A 97 -1.17 7.89 -2.76
CA HIS A 97 -1.20 9.18 -2.10
C HIS A 97 -2.46 9.37 -1.24
N ASN A 98 -3.63 8.91 -1.71
CA ASN A 98 -4.87 8.97 -0.94
C ASN A 98 -4.83 8.07 0.29
N ALA A 99 -4.30 6.85 0.18
CA ALA A 99 -4.16 5.92 1.30
C ALA A 99 -3.18 6.48 2.36
N GLN A 100 -2.05 7.04 1.92
CA GLN A 100 -1.12 7.74 2.79
C GLN A 100 -1.81 8.93 3.49
N LYS A 101 -2.53 9.78 2.74
CA LYS A 101 -3.28 10.91 3.32
C LYS A 101 -4.33 10.47 4.34
N GLN A 102 -5.01 9.36 4.10
CA GLN A 102 -5.99 8.80 5.04
C GLN A 102 -5.31 8.28 6.31
N ALA A 103 -4.19 7.57 6.19
CA ALA A 103 -3.40 7.12 7.35
C ALA A 103 -2.90 8.31 8.19
N LEU A 104 -2.45 9.39 7.53
CA LEU A 104 -2.03 10.63 8.18
C LEU A 104 -3.19 11.36 8.88
N ALA A 105 -4.36 11.43 8.24
CA ALA A 105 -5.55 12.06 8.81
C ALA A 105 -6.06 11.28 10.04
N ALA A 106 -6.14 9.95 9.92
CA ALA A 106 -6.45 9.04 11.02
C ALA A 106 -5.52 9.25 12.21
N PHE A 107 -4.21 9.37 11.93
CA PHE A 107 -3.22 9.63 12.95
C PHE A 107 -3.48 10.97 13.65
N ASN A 108 -3.74 12.05 12.90
CA ASN A 108 -4.01 13.38 13.49
C ASN A 108 -5.31 13.42 14.30
N GLU A 109 -6.35 12.70 13.87
CA GLU A 109 -7.66 12.68 14.54
C GLU A 109 -7.56 12.15 15.98
N VAL A 110 -6.82 11.05 16.19
CA VAL A 110 -6.61 10.48 17.53
C VAL A 110 -5.91 11.47 18.47
N VAL A 111 -5.11 12.37 17.91
CA VAL A 111 -4.25 13.31 18.65
C VAL A 111 -5.00 14.57 19.03
N THR A 112 -5.81 15.10 18.11
CA THR A 112 -6.54 16.35 18.30
C THR A 112 -7.96 16.16 18.85
N GLY A 113 -8.54 14.96 18.73
CA GLY A 113 -9.96 14.70 18.95
C GLY A 113 -10.41 14.56 20.40
N ASN A 114 -9.49 14.59 21.39
CA ASN A 114 -9.84 14.31 22.78
C ASN A 114 -9.46 15.47 23.71
N GLU A 115 -10.39 15.89 24.58
CA GLU A 115 -10.09 16.69 25.77
C GLU A 115 -9.28 15.82 26.75
N LEU A 116 -7.97 15.75 26.51
CA LEU A 116 -7.03 14.97 27.31
C LEU A 116 -6.71 15.72 28.59
N CYS A 117 -6.75 15.03 29.73
CA CYS A 117 -6.20 15.59 30.97
C CYS A 117 -4.67 15.70 30.88
N ASN A 118 -4.04 16.48 31.77
CA ASN A 118 -2.58 16.69 31.79
C ASN A 118 -1.76 15.39 31.79
N SER A 119 -2.21 14.35 32.51
CA SER A 119 -1.54 13.04 32.51
C SER A 119 -1.63 12.33 31.17
N ALA A 120 -2.78 12.42 30.49
CA ALA A 120 -2.96 11.84 29.16
C ALA A 120 -2.18 12.61 28.09
N LEU A 121 -2.11 13.94 28.20
CA LEU A 121 -1.24 14.77 27.37
C LEU A 121 0.24 14.41 27.53
N GLN A 122 0.70 14.08 28.75
CA GLN A 122 2.07 13.62 28.96
C GLN A 122 2.35 12.24 28.35
N ILE A 123 1.38 11.32 28.41
CA ILE A 123 1.49 9.98 27.79
C ILE A 123 1.52 10.11 26.27
N VAL A 124 0.57 10.85 25.69
CA VAL A 124 0.53 11.13 24.25
C VAL A 124 1.80 11.85 23.83
N GLY A 125 2.22 12.89 24.55
CA GLY A 125 3.48 13.60 24.30
C GLY A 125 4.72 12.70 24.36
N SER A 126 4.76 11.72 25.26
CA SER A 126 5.86 10.75 25.35
C SER A 126 5.83 9.74 24.20
N CYS A 127 4.64 9.31 23.78
CA CYS A 127 4.43 8.49 22.59
C CYS A 127 4.91 9.23 21.33
N PHE A 128 4.55 10.51 21.20
CA PHE A 128 4.99 11.38 20.12
C PHE A 128 6.48 11.62 20.10
N LYS A 129 7.06 11.92 21.26
CA LYS A 129 8.50 12.08 21.37
C LYS A 129 9.21 10.82 20.89
N LYS A 130 8.71 9.65 21.26
CA LYS A 130 9.26 8.37 20.77
C LYS A 130 9.08 8.20 19.26
N PHE A 131 7.93 8.56 18.71
CA PHE A 131 7.74 8.57 17.26
C PHE A 131 8.71 9.53 16.55
N VAL A 132 9.02 10.68 17.14
CA VAL A 132 10.04 11.60 16.59
C VAL A 132 11.44 11.00 16.70
N ASP A 133 11.78 10.47 17.87
CA ASP A 133 13.09 9.86 18.13
C ASP A 133 13.34 8.63 17.22
N ASP A 134 12.28 7.88 16.91
CA ASP A 134 12.30 6.72 16.00
C ASP A 134 12.19 7.13 14.51
N GLY A 135 12.17 8.44 14.19
CA GLY A 135 12.10 8.93 12.82
C GLY A 135 10.74 8.73 12.13
N LEU A 136 9.70 8.44 12.90
CA LEU A 136 8.32 8.24 12.44
C LEU A 136 7.57 9.56 12.27
N TRP A 137 8.05 10.64 12.89
CA TRP A 137 7.44 11.97 12.80
C TRP A 137 8.50 13.09 12.75
N PRO A 138 8.31 14.16 11.96
CA PRO A 138 7.25 14.34 10.96
C PRO A 138 7.44 13.37 9.80
N PHE A 139 6.34 12.83 9.29
CA PHE A 139 6.38 11.76 8.29
C PHE A 139 7.13 12.19 7.02
N GLY A 140 8.29 11.59 6.75
CA GLY A 140 8.89 11.59 5.42
C GLY A 140 8.23 10.49 4.59
N ILE A 141 7.28 10.85 3.71
CA ILE A 141 6.45 9.99 2.82
C ILE A 141 6.59 8.46 3.09
N PRO A 142 6.17 7.94 4.25
CA PRO A 142 6.32 6.52 4.52
C PRO A 142 5.15 5.76 3.89
N SER A 143 5.38 4.49 3.53
CA SER A 143 4.28 3.63 3.07
C SER A 143 3.31 3.33 4.22
N VAL A 144 2.07 2.94 3.89
CA VAL A 144 1.08 2.57 4.91
C VAL A 144 1.56 1.35 5.71
N LEU A 145 2.26 0.41 5.06
CA LEU A 145 2.93 -0.71 5.74
C LEU A 145 3.98 -0.23 6.73
N HIS A 146 4.85 0.70 6.33
CA HIS A 146 5.89 1.23 7.20
C HIS A 146 5.30 1.94 8.42
N LEU A 147 4.23 2.72 8.23
CA LEU A 147 3.47 3.32 9.32
C LEU A 147 2.93 2.26 10.29
N LYS A 148 2.30 1.21 9.76
CA LYS A 148 1.76 0.11 10.58
C LYS A 148 2.84 -0.59 11.40
N THR A 149 3.89 -1.07 10.74
CA THR A 149 4.97 -1.83 11.41
C THR A 149 5.69 -0.99 12.46
N ASN A 150 5.92 0.28 12.18
CA ASN A 150 6.67 1.11 13.10
C ASN A 150 5.85 1.52 14.32
N VAL A 151 4.56 1.85 14.14
CA VAL A 151 3.66 2.13 15.27
C VAL A 151 3.50 0.89 16.15
N ASP A 152 3.39 -0.30 15.56
CA ASP A 152 3.36 -1.57 16.31
C ASP A 152 4.62 -1.74 17.16
N SER A 153 5.79 -1.51 16.55
CA SER A 153 7.11 -1.70 17.20
C SER A 153 7.47 -0.64 18.25
N ALA A 154 6.88 0.55 18.18
CA ALA A 154 7.15 1.64 19.10
C ALA A 154 6.66 1.30 20.52
N GLY A 155 7.59 0.97 21.42
CA GLY A 155 7.24 0.67 22.82
C GLY A 155 6.81 1.92 23.56
N VAL A 156 5.54 2.06 23.95
CA VAL A 156 5.08 3.21 24.74
C VAL A 156 5.48 3.01 26.19
N ALA A 157 6.24 3.96 26.75
CA ALA A 157 6.50 3.99 28.18
C ALA A 157 5.18 4.26 28.91
N ILE A 158 4.68 3.27 29.66
CA ILE A 158 3.46 3.39 30.45
C ILE A 158 3.77 4.37 31.59
N ALA A 159 3.39 5.64 31.44
CA ALA A 159 3.39 6.55 32.58
C ALA A 159 2.35 6.06 33.60
N GLN A 160 2.62 6.26 34.89
CA GLN A 160 1.75 5.81 35.98
C GLN A 160 0.29 6.18 35.70
N GLY A 161 -0.59 5.17 35.83
CA GLY A 161 -2.01 5.28 35.63
C GLY A 161 -2.60 6.52 36.31
N CYS A 162 -3.49 7.18 35.59
CA CYS A 162 -4.29 8.26 36.11
C CYS A 162 -5.24 7.72 37.20
N ASN A 163 -5.03 8.12 38.45
CA ASN A 163 -5.77 7.62 39.62
C ASN A 163 -7.23 8.07 39.69
N ASN A 164 -7.73 8.79 38.68
CA ASN A 164 -9.10 9.29 38.66
C ASN A 164 -9.97 8.37 37.77
N SER A 165 -10.89 7.62 38.39
CA SER A 165 -11.75 6.64 37.72
C SER A 165 -12.77 7.24 36.76
N SER A 166 -13.03 8.55 36.85
CA SER A 166 -13.89 9.30 35.92
C SER A 166 -13.12 10.01 34.82
N CYS A 167 -11.80 9.89 34.79
CA CYS A 167 -10.97 10.62 33.85
C CYS A 167 -10.78 9.84 32.54
N VAL A 168 -10.93 10.56 31.43
CA VAL A 168 -10.80 10.07 30.05
C VAL A 168 -9.37 9.60 29.73
N CYS A 169 -8.42 9.77 30.65
CA CYS A 169 -7.03 9.33 30.56
C CYS A 169 -6.83 7.82 30.33
N GLN A 170 -7.80 6.96 30.67
CA GLN A 170 -7.79 5.56 30.22
C GLN A 170 -7.73 5.46 28.68
N LYS A 171 -8.35 6.40 27.96
CA LYS A 171 -8.24 6.49 26.49
C LYS A 171 -6.84 6.88 26.02
N GLY A 172 -6.05 7.60 26.83
CA GLY A 172 -4.65 7.90 26.51
C GLY A 172 -3.78 6.63 26.45
N PHE A 173 -4.11 5.60 27.24
CA PHE A 173 -3.48 4.28 27.14
C PHE A 173 -3.94 3.51 25.91
N ALA A 174 -5.22 3.67 25.53
CA ALA A 174 -5.78 3.09 24.30
C ALA A 174 -5.38 3.86 23.02
N CYS A 175 -4.76 5.04 23.13
CA CYS A 175 -4.37 5.88 21.99
C CYS A 175 -3.44 5.15 21.02
N LYS A 176 -2.47 4.38 21.53
CA LYS A 176 -1.62 3.54 20.67
C LYS A 176 -2.47 2.51 19.91
N ASP A 177 -3.34 1.81 20.62
CA ASP A 177 -4.18 0.76 20.04
C ASP A 177 -5.18 1.34 19.02
N GLU A 178 -5.68 2.55 19.26
CA GLU A 178 -6.58 3.28 18.36
C GLU A 178 -5.86 3.77 17.09
N ILE A 179 -4.61 4.24 17.22
CA ILE A 179 -3.76 4.55 16.07
C ILE A 179 -3.48 3.29 15.25
N ILE A 180 -3.11 2.18 15.91
CA ILE A 180 -2.86 0.88 15.25
C ILE A 180 -4.11 0.40 14.52
N ALA A 181 -5.27 0.44 15.20
CA ALA A 181 -6.53 0.00 14.63
C ALA A 181 -6.90 0.83 13.39
N THR A 182 -6.74 2.15 13.46
CA THR A 182 -7.10 3.02 12.34
C THR A 182 -6.14 2.89 11.16
N ILE A 183 -4.82 2.82 11.40
CA ILE A 183 -3.83 2.57 10.34
C ILE A 183 -4.06 1.19 9.72
N THR A 184 -4.38 0.17 10.53
CA THR A 184 -4.72 -1.17 10.05
C THR A 184 -5.97 -1.16 9.19
N ALA A 185 -7.01 -0.40 9.56
CA ALA A 185 -8.20 -0.24 8.75
C ALA A 185 -7.90 0.43 7.40
N VAL A 186 -7.02 1.44 7.36
CA VAL A 186 -6.55 2.06 6.11
C VAL A 186 -5.77 1.05 5.26
N TYR A 187 -4.88 0.27 5.88
CA TYR A 187 -4.12 -0.78 5.21
C TYR A 187 -5.01 -1.87 4.60
N ASP A 188 -5.98 -2.36 5.35
CA ASP A 188 -6.87 -3.45 4.94
C ASP A 188 -7.93 -2.99 3.92
N SER A 189 -8.30 -1.71 3.93
CA SER A 189 -9.24 -1.12 2.96
C SER A 189 -8.58 -0.75 1.63
N ALA A 190 -7.24 -0.73 1.55
CA ALA A 190 -6.53 -0.48 0.31
C ALA A 190 -6.81 -1.59 -0.72
N THR A 191 -7.39 -1.21 -1.86
CA THR A 191 -7.76 -2.14 -2.94
C THR A 191 -6.89 -1.95 -4.17
N GLY A 192 -6.49 -3.07 -4.77
CA GLY A 192 -5.77 -3.09 -6.05
C GLY A 192 -6.63 -2.61 -7.23
N LEU A 193 -5.98 -2.44 -8.37
CA LEU A 193 -6.66 -2.12 -9.63
C LEU A 193 -7.16 -3.39 -10.31
N CYS A 194 -8.37 -3.34 -10.86
CA CYS A 194 -8.89 -4.41 -11.69
C CYS A 194 -8.43 -4.24 -13.14
N LEU A 195 -7.75 -5.27 -13.66
CA LEU A 195 -7.24 -5.27 -15.02
C LEU A 195 -8.36 -5.10 -16.07
N ALA A 196 -9.51 -5.76 -15.89
CA ALA A 196 -10.64 -5.66 -16.81
C ALA A 196 -11.25 -4.24 -16.80
N CYS A 197 -11.42 -3.63 -15.63
CA CYS A 197 -11.92 -2.26 -15.50
C CYS A 197 -10.94 -1.24 -16.10
N VAL A 198 -9.65 -1.44 -15.88
CA VAL A 198 -8.59 -0.63 -16.48
C VAL A 198 -8.64 -0.74 -18.00
N LYS A 199 -8.62 -1.96 -18.57
CA LYS A 199 -8.67 -2.17 -20.02
C LYS A 199 -9.98 -1.66 -20.64
N LEU A 200 -11.11 -1.78 -19.95
CA LEU A 200 -12.37 -1.20 -20.41
C LEU A 200 -12.30 0.33 -20.50
N ARG A 201 -11.79 0.99 -19.45
CA ARG A 201 -11.71 2.46 -19.40
C ARG A 201 -10.70 3.03 -20.41
N GLU A 202 -9.59 2.33 -20.63
CA GLU A 202 -8.51 2.82 -21.50
C GLU A 202 -8.66 2.40 -22.97
N LEU A 203 -9.13 1.17 -23.24
CA LEU A 203 -9.19 0.58 -24.59
C LEU A 203 -10.63 0.44 -25.12
N GLY A 204 -11.65 0.75 -24.30
CA GLY A 204 -13.06 0.53 -24.66
C GLY A 204 -13.43 -0.96 -24.75
N HIS A 205 -12.56 -1.87 -24.31
CA HIS A 205 -12.81 -3.30 -24.37
C HIS A 205 -13.64 -3.77 -23.18
N ALA A 206 -14.91 -4.07 -23.43
CA ALA A 206 -15.81 -4.67 -22.45
C ALA A 206 -15.46 -6.13 -22.20
N GLN A 207 -14.51 -6.36 -21.29
CA GLN A 207 -14.35 -7.66 -20.67
C GLN A 207 -15.11 -7.71 -19.33
N PRO A 208 -15.76 -8.83 -19.01
CA PRO A 208 -16.37 -9.02 -17.70
C PRO A 208 -15.30 -8.93 -16.61
N CYS A 209 -15.68 -8.42 -15.45
CA CYS A 209 -14.75 -8.32 -14.34
C CYS A 209 -14.34 -9.72 -13.87
N ARG A 210 -13.03 -9.96 -13.79
CA ARG A 210 -12.43 -11.27 -13.46
C ARG A 210 -11.88 -11.36 -12.03
N VAL A 211 -12.07 -10.31 -11.24
CA VAL A 211 -11.64 -10.22 -9.84
C VAL A 211 -12.82 -9.79 -8.99
N SER A 212 -12.98 -10.43 -7.83
CA SER A 212 -14.01 -10.10 -6.86
C SER A 212 -13.68 -8.75 -6.21
N HIS A 213 -14.18 -7.65 -6.77
CA HIS A 213 -14.10 -6.34 -6.14
C HIS A 213 -15.44 -5.61 -6.25
N THR A 214 -15.75 -4.78 -5.27
CA THR A 214 -16.86 -3.83 -5.35
C THR A 214 -16.54 -2.78 -6.42
N TYR A 215 -17.49 -2.50 -7.30
CA TYR A 215 -17.43 -1.34 -8.17
C TYR A 215 -17.49 -0.10 -7.28
N ILE A 216 -16.45 0.74 -7.30
CA ILE A 216 -16.45 2.09 -6.72
C ILE A 216 -16.33 3.07 -7.87
#